data_AF-A0A9W6WSN7-F1
#
_entry.id   AF-A0A9W6WSN7-F1
#
_cell.length_a   1.000
_cell.length_b   1.000
_cell.length_c   1.000
_cell.angle_alpha   90.00
_cell.angle_beta   90.00
_cell.angle_gamma   90.00
#
_symmetry.space_group_name_H-M   'P 1'
#
loop_
_entity.id
_entity.type
_entity.pdbx_description
1 polymer ?
#
loop_
_entity_poly.entity_id
_entity_poly.type
_entity_poly.pdbx_seq_one_letter_code
_entity_poly.pdbx_strand_id
1 'polypeptide(L)'
;MSVVVAEAEQRTQTYLPQIESGRALTATSLEALSAELPAFRQIMGKVRDVYVFEDRVLLVSTDRQSAFDRALASVPFKSRVLTLTSVWWFEQTRHIVANHLLGVPHASAMLCRKCTVFPVEFVVRGYITGSTSTSMWTNYKNGSRDFCGHQLPDGFKQHQKLPQNLVTPTTKDDEHDELISGVEVVRSGRMTQEQWDFCEKKTLELFAFGQEQAAKRGLILVDTKYEFGVDDATGEILLIDEIHTPDSSRYWLADSYEQRMAEGKSPENIDKEFLRLWFKEHCDPYNDAVLPEAPKELVSELSRRYILLYELITGSKFQFPAADSKPEDELVEGVRKALLPNAESHRATLQTTSARRGGQHGNPHQSVAQEVDDVLYVKDLNKKSRTRIIILRTSCPLDARQMVKEAMQNPSIVRAGKMVEK
;
A
#
# COMPACT_ATOMS: atom_id res chain seq x y z
N MET A 1 -17.45 8.26 -24.18
CA MET A 1 -17.34 7.71 -22.82
C MET A 1 -17.50 6.22 -22.93
N SER A 2 -16.49 5.46 -22.52
CA SER A 2 -16.49 4.01 -22.59
C SER A 2 -17.68 3.46 -21.82
N VAL A 3 -18.30 2.39 -22.32
CA VAL A 3 -19.46 1.75 -21.67
C VAL A 3 -19.13 1.42 -20.22
N VAL A 4 -17.90 0.96 -19.94
CA VAL A 4 -17.42 0.65 -18.59
C VAL A 4 -17.43 1.87 -17.67
N VAL A 5 -16.98 3.02 -18.18
CA VAL A 5 -16.96 4.27 -17.41
C VAL A 5 -18.38 4.76 -17.16
N ALA A 6 -19.22 4.81 -18.18
CA ALA A 6 -20.61 5.26 -18.06
C ALA A 6 -21.43 4.40 -17.08
N GLU A 7 -21.27 3.07 -17.15
CA GLU A 7 -21.93 2.14 -16.22
C GLU A 7 -21.44 2.31 -14.78
N ALA A 8 -20.15 2.57 -14.57
CA ALA A 8 -19.60 2.84 -13.25
C ALA A 8 -20.06 4.20 -12.71
N GLU A 9 -20.13 5.24 -13.54
CA GLU A 9 -20.68 6.53 -13.15
C GLU A 9 -22.14 6.40 -12.73
N GLN A 10 -22.99 5.79 -13.58
CA GLN A 10 -24.40 5.61 -13.27
C GLN A 10 -24.59 4.80 -11.98
N ARG A 11 -23.82 3.72 -11.80
CA ARG A 11 -23.90 2.89 -10.60
C ARG A 11 -23.49 3.66 -9.36
N THR A 12 -22.35 4.35 -9.39
CA THR A 12 -21.86 5.09 -8.22
C THR A 12 -22.75 6.26 -7.84
N GLN A 13 -23.53 6.82 -8.77
CA GLN A 13 -24.56 7.80 -8.42
C GLN A 13 -25.64 7.22 -7.50
N THR A 14 -25.92 5.91 -7.59
CA THR A 14 -26.87 5.24 -6.69
C THR A 14 -26.32 5.06 -5.26
N TYR A 15 -25.04 5.37 -5.03
CA TYR A 15 -24.39 5.26 -3.72
C TYR A 15 -24.46 6.53 -2.87
N LEU A 16 -24.91 7.66 -3.43
CA LEU A 16 -24.97 8.93 -2.71
C LEU A 16 -25.73 8.84 -1.37
N PRO A 17 -26.89 8.18 -1.26
CA PRO A 17 -27.58 8.05 0.04
C PRO A 17 -26.75 7.28 1.09
N GLN A 18 -26.02 6.24 0.69
CA GLN A 18 -25.12 5.49 1.57
C GLN A 18 -23.88 6.31 1.96
N ILE A 19 -23.37 7.14 1.03
CA ILE A 19 -22.26 8.06 1.29
C ILE A 19 -22.68 9.13 2.31
N GLU A 20 -23.84 9.75 2.12
CA GLU A 20 -24.36 10.82 2.96
C GLU A 20 -24.72 10.35 4.38
N SER A 21 -25.12 9.08 4.53
CA SER A 21 -25.36 8.46 5.83
C SER A 21 -24.11 7.80 6.45
N GLY A 22 -23.02 7.74 5.70
CA GLY A 22 -21.76 7.11 6.10
C GLY A 22 -21.02 7.89 7.18
N ARG A 23 -20.33 7.17 8.06
CA ARG A 23 -19.45 7.75 9.10
C ARG A 23 -18.01 7.80 8.59
N ALA A 24 -17.36 8.94 8.78
CA ALA A 24 -15.97 9.12 8.40
C ALA A 24 -15.01 8.66 9.49
N LEU A 25 -14.02 7.84 9.16
CA LEU A 25 -12.92 7.46 10.05
C LEU A 25 -11.89 8.59 10.12
N THR A 26 -11.98 9.47 11.11
CA THR A 26 -11.07 10.64 11.23
C THR A 26 -10.06 10.53 12.37
N ALA A 27 -10.35 9.68 13.36
CA ALA A 27 -9.49 9.36 14.49
C ALA A 27 -9.26 7.84 14.55
N THR A 28 -8.05 7.41 14.93
CA THR A 28 -7.64 6.00 14.82
C THR A 28 -7.19 5.38 16.14
N SER A 29 -7.56 5.96 17.29
CA SER A 29 -7.00 5.56 18.60
C SER A 29 -7.11 4.07 18.88
N LEU A 30 -5.96 3.46 19.21
CA LEU A 30 -5.84 2.09 19.70
C LEU A 30 -5.68 2.02 21.23
N GLU A 31 -6.02 3.10 21.95
CA GLU A 31 -5.85 3.18 23.41
C GLU A 31 -6.63 2.08 24.14
N ALA A 32 -7.80 1.69 23.62
CA ALA A 32 -8.59 0.57 24.13
C ALA A 32 -7.84 -0.78 24.10
N LEU A 33 -6.77 -0.88 23.31
CA LEU A 33 -5.92 -2.06 23.19
C LEU A 33 -4.52 -1.85 23.81
N SER A 34 -4.26 -0.70 24.45
CA SER A 34 -2.91 -0.33 24.92
C SER A 34 -2.32 -1.32 25.93
N ALA A 35 -3.15 -2.01 26.72
CA ALA A 35 -2.73 -3.05 27.65
C ALA A 35 -2.56 -4.43 27.00
N GLU A 36 -3.13 -4.65 25.81
CA GLU A 36 -3.15 -5.93 25.10
C GLU A 36 -2.07 -5.98 24.01
N LEU A 37 -1.83 -4.86 23.32
CA LEU A 37 -0.88 -4.78 22.21
C LEU A 37 0.57 -4.65 22.69
N PRO A 38 1.55 -5.12 21.88
CA PRO A 38 2.94 -4.76 22.07
C PRO A 38 3.11 -3.24 22.06
N ALA A 39 4.17 -2.75 22.73
CA ALA A 39 4.48 -1.33 22.75
C ALA A 39 4.61 -0.77 21.33
N PHE A 40 4.00 0.39 21.09
CA PHE A 40 4.02 1.07 19.82
C PHE A 40 4.20 2.57 19.99
N ARG A 41 4.72 3.22 18.94
CA ARG A 41 4.71 4.67 18.80
C ARG A 41 3.71 5.05 17.71
N GLN A 42 2.80 5.98 18.02
CA GLN A 42 1.87 6.54 17.03
C GLN A 42 2.48 7.79 16.39
N ILE A 43 2.35 7.90 15.07
CA ILE A 43 2.69 9.07 14.27
C ILE A 43 1.43 9.47 13.51
N MET A 44 0.95 10.69 13.74
CA MET A 44 -0.21 11.21 13.03
C MET A 44 0.26 11.98 11.78
N GLY A 45 -0.15 11.50 10.60
CA GLY A 45 0.07 12.20 9.34
C GLY A 45 -1.19 12.95 8.87
N LYS A 46 -1.07 13.69 7.77
CA LYS A 46 -2.19 14.44 7.17
C LYS A 46 -3.37 13.53 6.86
N VAL A 47 -3.10 12.37 6.24
CA VAL A 47 -4.11 11.39 5.78
C VAL A 47 -3.97 10.01 6.44
N ARG A 48 -2.77 9.63 6.86
CA ARG A 48 -2.49 8.30 7.44
C ARG A 48 -1.93 8.44 8.84
N ASP A 49 -2.40 7.59 9.74
CA ASP A 49 -1.81 7.39 11.05
C ASP A 49 -0.97 6.11 11.02
N VAL A 50 0.26 6.19 11.55
CA VAL A 50 1.23 5.09 11.53
C VAL A 50 1.50 4.64 12.96
N TYR A 51 1.30 3.35 13.21
CA TYR A 51 1.64 2.70 14.47
C TYR A 51 2.88 1.85 14.28
N VAL A 52 3.99 2.29 14.85
CA VAL A 52 5.30 1.63 14.71
C VAL A 52 5.50 0.69 15.88
N PHE A 53 5.54 -0.60 15.60
CA PHE A 53 5.93 -1.66 16.54
C PHE A 53 7.44 -1.96 16.39
N GLU A 54 7.92 -2.95 17.16
CA GLU A 54 9.32 -3.39 17.10
C GLU A 54 9.69 -3.93 15.71
N ASP A 55 8.88 -4.84 15.17
CA ASP A 55 9.15 -5.64 13.97
C ASP A 55 8.27 -5.30 12.75
N ARG A 56 7.22 -4.49 12.95
CA ARG A 56 6.20 -4.18 11.93
C ARG A 56 5.61 -2.79 12.11
N VAL A 57 4.87 -2.35 11.10
CA VAL A 57 4.12 -1.09 11.12
C VAL A 57 2.67 -1.35 10.75
N LEU A 58 1.74 -0.70 11.42
CA LEU A 58 0.33 -0.66 11.02
C LEU A 58 0.05 0.72 10.42
N LEU A 59 -0.31 0.73 9.14
CA LEU A 59 -0.67 1.93 8.38
C LEU A 59 -2.18 2.05 8.35
N VAL A 60 -2.74 3.09 8.97
CA VAL A 60 -4.19 3.34 8.99
C VAL A 60 -4.50 4.57 8.14
N SER A 61 -5.14 4.35 7.00
CA SER A 61 -5.70 5.43 6.18
C SER A 61 -6.92 6.01 6.88
N THR A 62 -7.05 7.34 6.80
CA THR A 62 -8.19 8.06 7.37
C THR A 62 -8.98 8.77 6.28
N ASP A 63 -10.20 9.13 6.62
CA ASP A 63 -11.12 9.89 5.78
C ASP A 63 -10.78 11.38 5.77
N ARG A 64 -9.68 11.80 6.42
CA ARG A 64 -9.18 13.17 6.37
C ARG A 64 -8.77 13.52 4.95
N GLN A 65 -9.22 14.69 4.49
CA GLN A 65 -8.81 15.29 3.24
C GLN A 65 -8.11 16.62 3.51
N SER A 66 -6.87 16.74 3.05
CA SER A 66 -6.09 17.97 3.14
C SER A 66 -5.73 18.52 1.76
N ALA A 67 -5.58 19.84 1.68
CA ALA A 67 -4.84 20.55 0.64
C ALA A 67 -4.42 21.91 1.20
N PHE A 68 -3.49 22.60 0.52
CA PHE A 68 -2.95 23.89 0.99
C PHE A 68 -2.36 23.80 2.41
N ASP A 69 -1.78 22.63 2.75
CA ASP A 69 -1.28 22.30 4.09
C ASP A 69 -2.29 22.42 5.24
N ARG A 70 -3.58 22.34 4.90
CA ARG A 70 -4.69 22.42 5.86
C ARG A 70 -5.63 21.24 5.72
N ALA A 71 -6.28 20.87 6.82
CA ALA A 71 -7.42 19.95 6.79
C ALA A 71 -8.62 20.68 6.18
N LEU A 72 -9.23 20.10 5.15
CA LEU A 72 -10.33 20.71 4.39
C LEU A 72 -11.68 20.06 4.68
N ALA A 73 -11.71 18.74 4.78
CA ALA A 73 -12.94 17.98 4.97
C ALA A 73 -12.65 16.59 5.53
N SER A 74 -13.72 15.91 5.96
CA SER A 74 -13.74 14.48 6.20
C SER A 74 -14.59 13.84 5.11
N VAL A 75 -13.99 12.98 4.29
CA VAL A 75 -14.61 12.37 3.10
C VAL A 75 -14.93 10.91 3.43
N PRO A 76 -16.20 10.57 3.71
CA PRO A 76 -16.57 9.21 4.10
C PRO A 76 -16.04 8.18 3.12
N PHE A 77 -15.54 7.04 3.64
CA PHE A 77 -15.08 5.89 2.87
C PHE A 77 -13.81 6.09 2.04
N LYS A 78 -13.21 7.29 2.02
CA LYS A 78 -11.93 7.57 1.35
C LYS A 78 -10.83 6.61 1.82
N SER A 79 -10.70 6.41 3.13
CA SER A 79 -9.71 5.52 3.75
C SER A 79 -9.77 4.09 3.24
N ARG A 80 -10.99 3.57 3.04
CA ARG A 80 -11.23 2.23 2.48
C ARG A 80 -10.81 2.17 1.03
N VAL A 81 -11.19 3.18 0.25
CA VAL A 81 -10.76 3.30 -1.15
C VAL A 81 -9.24 3.29 -1.26
N LEU A 82 -8.54 4.14 -0.50
CA LEU A 82 -7.07 4.23 -0.56
C LEU A 82 -6.39 2.90 -0.22
N THR A 83 -6.83 2.29 0.88
CA THR A 83 -6.25 1.05 1.39
C THR A 83 -6.53 -0.12 0.45
N LEU A 84 -7.78 -0.34 0.06
CA LEU A 84 -8.16 -1.47 -0.79
C LEU A 84 -7.60 -1.33 -2.21
N THR A 85 -7.47 -0.11 -2.72
CA THR A 85 -6.77 0.14 -4.00
C THR A 85 -5.30 -0.27 -3.89
N SER A 86 -4.62 0.14 -2.83
CA SER A 86 -3.21 -0.23 -2.61
C SER A 86 -3.02 -1.73 -2.47
N VAL A 87 -3.87 -2.39 -1.65
CA VAL A 87 -3.85 -3.86 -1.49
C VAL A 87 -4.04 -4.58 -2.82
N TRP A 88 -4.99 -4.12 -3.64
CA TRP A 88 -5.22 -4.70 -4.96
C TRP A 88 -3.98 -4.57 -5.86
N TRP A 89 -3.39 -3.38 -5.92
CA TRP A 89 -2.18 -3.13 -6.72
C TRP A 89 -0.96 -3.87 -6.21
N PHE A 90 -0.79 -3.99 -4.90
CA PHE A 90 0.27 -4.80 -4.32
C PHE A 90 0.19 -6.24 -4.80
N GLU A 91 -1.00 -6.83 -4.90
CA GLU A 91 -1.18 -8.16 -5.48
C GLU A 91 -0.89 -8.17 -6.98
N GLN A 92 -1.42 -7.18 -7.74
CA GLN A 92 -1.21 -7.13 -9.19
C GLN A 92 0.26 -6.97 -9.57
N THR A 93 1.08 -6.36 -8.71
CA THR A 93 2.48 -5.98 -9.01
C THR A 93 3.52 -6.86 -8.35
N ARG A 94 3.13 -7.95 -7.66
CA ARG A 94 4.06 -8.89 -7.00
C ARG A 94 5.12 -9.48 -7.93
N HIS A 95 4.77 -9.64 -9.20
CA HIS A 95 5.67 -10.16 -10.23
C HIS A 95 6.72 -9.13 -10.69
N ILE A 96 6.55 -7.86 -10.35
CA ILE A 96 7.47 -6.75 -10.68
C ILE A 96 8.43 -6.50 -9.51
N VAL A 97 7.90 -6.31 -8.30
CA VAL A 97 8.69 -6.04 -7.09
C VAL A 97 7.96 -6.55 -5.85
N ALA A 98 8.72 -7.03 -4.85
CA ALA A 98 8.16 -7.38 -3.56
C ALA A 98 7.66 -6.12 -2.83
N ASN A 99 6.64 -6.28 -1.99
CA ASN A 99 6.06 -5.18 -1.22
C ASN A 99 5.99 -5.52 0.27
N HIS A 100 5.74 -4.49 1.08
CA HIS A 100 5.76 -4.63 2.54
C HIS A 100 4.50 -5.24 3.16
N LEU A 101 3.44 -5.57 2.41
CA LEU A 101 2.16 -5.98 2.99
C LEU A 101 2.27 -7.35 3.68
N LEU A 102 1.84 -7.41 4.95
CA LEU A 102 1.72 -8.64 5.75
C LEU A 102 0.26 -9.07 5.92
N GLY A 103 -0.67 -8.13 5.97
CA GLY A 103 -2.10 -8.41 6.12
C GLY A 103 -2.96 -7.17 6.14
N VAL A 104 -4.28 -7.36 6.10
CA VAL A 104 -5.28 -6.29 6.03
C VAL A 104 -6.24 -6.44 7.23
N PRO A 105 -5.86 -5.97 8.43
CA PRO A 105 -6.68 -6.10 9.64
C PRO A 105 -8.04 -5.41 9.53
N HIS A 106 -8.14 -4.36 8.71
CA HIS A 106 -9.36 -3.60 8.49
C HIS A 106 -9.34 -3.00 7.08
N ALA A 107 -10.50 -2.69 6.49
CA ALA A 107 -10.59 -2.12 5.15
C ALA A 107 -9.86 -0.77 4.99
N SER A 108 -9.54 -0.10 6.09
CA SER A 108 -8.76 1.14 6.14
C SER A 108 -7.35 0.97 6.73
N ALA A 109 -6.90 -0.26 7.00
CA ALA A 109 -5.60 -0.51 7.64
C ALA A 109 -4.82 -1.66 7.01
N MET A 110 -3.50 -1.45 6.83
CA MET A 110 -2.55 -2.45 6.38
C MET A 110 -1.53 -2.72 7.48
N LEU A 111 -1.29 -4.00 7.77
CA LEU A 111 -0.14 -4.42 8.56
C LEU A 111 1.02 -4.69 7.60
N CYS A 112 2.15 -4.06 7.82
CA CYS A 112 3.29 -4.08 6.90
C CYS A 112 4.61 -4.36 7.62
N ARG A 113 5.59 -4.87 6.87
CA ARG A 113 6.98 -5.00 7.31
C ARG A 113 7.55 -3.64 7.67
N LYS A 114 8.37 -3.61 8.71
CA LYS A 114 9.12 -2.42 9.08
C LYS A 114 10.32 -2.26 8.14
N CYS A 115 10.42 -1.09 7.53
CA CYS A 115 11.47 -0.79 6.57
C CYS A 115 12.12 0.54 6.91
N THR A 116 13.43 0.63 6.68
CA THR A 116 14.14 1.90 6.60
C THR A 116 13.85 2.53 5.25
N VAL A 117 13.07 3.61 5.25
CA VAL A 117 12.59 4.31 4.04
C VAL A 117 13.73 5.07 3.36
N PHE A 118 13.85 4.99 2.04
CA PHE A 118 14.74 5.88 1.30
C PHE A 118 14.20 7.31 1.33
N PRO A 119 15.05 8.34 1.59
CA PRO A 119 14.61 9.74 1.70
C PRO A 119 14.40 10.37 0.30
N VAL A 120 13.70 9.66 -0.58
CA VAL A 120 13.45 9.99 -1.98
C VAL A 120 12.06 9.53 -2.36
N GLU A 121 11.28 10.42 -2.94
CA GLU A 121 10.01 10.05 -3.57
C GLU A 121 10.21 9.82 -5.06
N PHE A 122 9.84 8.64 -5.53
CA PHE A 122 9.98 8.26 -6.93
C PHE A 122 8.74 8.68 -7.71
N VAL A 123 8.64 9.98 -8.01
CA VAL A 123 7.59 10.50 -8.90
C VAL A 123 7.92 10.11 -10.33
N VAL A 124 6.96 9.55 -11.05
CA VAL A 124 7.08 9.18 -12.46
C VAL A 124 5.93 9.77 -13.26
N ARG A 125 6.24 10.26 -14.46
CA ARG A 125 5.32 11.04 -15.28
C ARG A 125 5.26 10.48 -16.69
N GLY A 126 4.04 10.29 -17.19
CA GLY A 126 3.77 9.99 -18.61
C GLY A 126 3.26 11.19 -19.40
N TYR A 127 2.93 12.29 -18.72
CA TYR A 127 2.35 13.50 -19.30
C TYR A 127 2.94 14.75 -18.65
N ILE A 128 3.08 15.83 -19.43
CA ILE A 128 3.55 17.12 -18.93
C ILE A 128 2.36 17.93 -18.37
N THR A 129 2.16 17.88 -17.06
CA THR A 129 1.02 18.55 -16.40
C THR A 129 1.38 19.09 -15.01
N GLY A 130 0.36 19.54 -14.28
CA GLY A 130 0.41 20.08 -12.93
C GLY A 130 0.48 21.61 -12.88
N SER A 131 0.24 22.13 -11.68
CA SER A 131 0.18 23.57 -11.38
C SER A 131 1.06 24.00 -10.21
N THR A 132 1.66 23.05 -9.48
CA THR A 132 2.54 23.32 -8.33
C THR A 132 3.94 23.71 -8.79
N SER A 133 4.75 24.30 -7.89
CA SER A 133 6.17 24.61 -8.13
C SER A 133 7.01 23.39 -8.46
N THR A 134 6.63 22.20 -7.99
CA THR A 134 7.29 20.91 -8.28
C THR A 134 6.74 20.20 -9.51
N SER A 135 5.76 20.78 -10.21
CA SER A 135 5.18 20.14 -11.41
C SER A 135 5.98 20.42 -12.68
N MET A 136 6.01 19.44 -13.58
CA MET A 136 6.79 19.52 -14.82
C MET A 136 6.28 20.65 -15.72
N TRP A 137 4.95 20.81 -15.86
CA TRP A 137 4.40 21.87 -16.71
C TRP A 137 4.73 23.27 -16.18
N THR A 138 4.62 23.53 -14.87
CA THR A 138 4.95 24.84 -14.30
C THR A 138 6.40 25.22 -14.56
N ASN A 139 7.34 24.31 -14.32
CA ASN A 139 8.77 24.55 -14.58
C ASN A 139 9.05 24.77 -16.08
N TYR A 140 8.46 23.94 -16.93
CA TYR A 140 8.62 24.05 -18.38
C TYR A 140 8.06 25.36 -18.94
N LYS A 141 6.86 25.76 -18.49
CA LYS A 141 6.22 27.03 -18.85
C LYS A 141 7.06 28.23 -18.40
N ASN A 142 7.76 28.11 -17.27
CA ASN A 142 8.66 29.14 -16.76
C ASN A 142 10.04 29.15 -17.44
N GLY A 143 10.24 28.34 -18.47
CA GLY A 143 11.46 28.33 -19.28
C GLY A 143 12.48 27.26 -18.92
N SER A 144 12.23 26.43 -17.90
CA SER A 144 13.13 25.33 -17.59
C SER A 144 13.06 24.25 -18.68
N ARG A 145 14.21 23.75 -19.11
CA ARG A 145 14.33 22.60 -20.02
C ARG A 145 15.09 21.44 -19.40
N ASP A 146 15.77 21.67 -18.29
CA ASP A 146 16.29 20.61 -17.44
C ASP A 146 15.27 20.35 -16.33
N PHE A 147 14.70 19.14 -16.31
CA PHE A 147 13.77 18.73 -15.27
C PHE A 147 14.29 17.45 -14.63
N CYS A 148 14.85 17.56 -13.42
CA CYS A 148 15.45 16.44 -12.68
C CYS A 148 16.58 15.73 -13.48
N GLY A 149 17.33 16.45 -14.30
CA GLY A 149 18.37 15.90 -15.18
C GLY A 149 17.86 15.48 -16.56
N HIS A 150 16.55 15.52 -16.82
CA HIS A 150 15.97 15.22 -18.13
C HIS A 150 15.92 16.48 -18.99
N GLN A 151 16.54 16.42 -20.16
CA GLN A 151 16.47 17.50 -21.16
C GLN A 151 15.17 17.40 -21.96
N LEU A 152 14.28 18.37 -21.77
CA LEU A 152 13.00 18.46 -22.44
C LEU A 152 13.13 19.29 -23.73
N PRO A 153 12.67 18.81 -24.90
CA PRO A 153 12.60 19.64 -26.10
C PRO A 153 11.59 20.79 -25.98
N ASP A 154 11.78 21.81 -26.80
CA ASP A 154 10.78 22.87 -26.99
C ASP A 154 9.49 22.36 -27.66
N GLY A 155 8.42 23.16 -27.54
CA GLY A 155 7.15 22.92 -28.22
C GLY A 155 6.12 22.08 -27.46
N PHE A 156 6.41 21.58 -26.26
CA PHE A 156 5.37 20.92 -25.44
C PHE A 156 4.19 21.84 -25.12
N LYS A 157 2.99 21.27 -25.18
CA LYS A 157 1.74 21.87 -24.71
C LYS A 157 1.35 21.29 -23.35
N GLN A 158 0.61 22.06 -22.56
CA GLN A 158 0.08 21.56 -21.28
C GLN A 158 -0.74 20.29 -21.50
N HIS A 159 -0.55 19.30 -20.64
CA HIS A 159 -1.20 17.98 -20.64
C HIS A 159 -0.79 17.05 -21.78
N GLN A 160 0.22 17.40 -22.58
CA GLN A 160 0.71 16.53 -23.65
C GLN A 160 1.35 15.25 -23.09
N LYS A 161 1.12 14.12 -23.78
CA LYS A 161 1.81 12.85 -23.51
C LYS A 161 3.31 12.99 -23.79
N LEU A 162 4.14 12.52 -22.85
CA LEU A 162 5.59 12.48 -23.02
C LEU A 162 5.99 11.36 -23.99
N PRO A 163 7.08 11.51 -24.75
CA PRO A 163 7.59 10.45 -25.63
C PRO A 163 7.97 9.16 -24.88
N GLN A 164 8.40 9.30 -23.62
CA GLN A 164 8.71 8.21 -22.70
C GLN A 164 8.35 8.63 -21.27
N ASN A 165 8.11 7.63 -20.41
CA ASN A 165 7.90 7.89 -18.99
C ASN A 165 9.20 8.37 -18.34
N LEU A 166 9.12 9.41 -17.50
CA LEU A 166 10.29 10.01 -16.85
C LEU A 166 10.18 9.87 -15.34
N VAL A 167 11.23 9.36 -14.70
CA VAL A 167 11.38 9.39 -13.23
C VAL A 167 11.95 10.76 -12.86
N THR A 168 11.18 11.51 -12.08
CA THR A 168 11.47 12.90 -11.70
C THR A 168 11.41 13.00 -10.18
N PRO A 169 12.42 12.48 -9.47
CA PRO A 169 12.32 12.27 -8.03
C PRO A 169 12.25 13.61 -7.29
N THR A 170 11.72 13.54 -6.07
CA THR A 170 11.82 14.63 -5.10
C THR A 170 12.51 14.16 -3.83
N THR A 171 13.14 15.07 -3.11
CA THR A 171 13.56 14.82 -1.73
C THR A 171 12.32 14.59 -0.87
N LYS A 172 12.46 13.75 0.16
CA LYS A 172 11.46 13.60 1.23
C LYS A 172 11.96 14.38 2.43
N ASP A 173 11.48 15.62 2.60
CA ASP A 173 11.88 16.52 3.69
C ASP A 173 10.65 16.91 4.55
N ASP A 174 10.88 17.27 5.81
CA ASP A 174 9.82 17.64 6.75
C ASP A 174 9.24 19.03 6.44
N GLU A 175 10.01 19.92 5.78
CA GLU A 175 9.55 21.25 5.39
C GLU A 175 8.92 21.25 3.98
N HIS A 176 9.68 20.94 2.93
CA HIS A 176 9.22 20.92 1.55
C HIS A 176 9.98 19.93 0.67
N ASP A 177 9.25 19.18 -0.16
CA ASP A 177 9.84 18.30 -1.16
C ASP A 177 10.46 19.12 -2.32
N GLU A 178 11.73 18.86 -2.64
CA GLU A 178 12.47 19.56 -3.69
C GLU A 178 12.75 18.63 -4.89
N LEU A 179 12.75 19.18 -6.10
CA LEU A 179 13.12 18.44 -7.31
C LEU A 179 14.62 18.11 -7.28
N ILE A 180 14.97 16.84 -7.55
CA ILE A 180 16.34 16.35 -7.53
C ILE A 180 16.59 15.44 -8.74
N SER A 181 17.82 15.36 -9.24
CA SER A 181 18.16 14.40 -10.31
C SER A 181 18.61 13.06 -9.71
N GLY A 182 18.48 11.96 -10.47
CA GLY A 182 18.98 10.65 -10.02
C GLY A 182 20.48 10.67 -9.69
N VAL A 183 21.26 11.42 -10.47
CA VAL A 183 22.70 11.65 -10.21
C VAL A 183 22.90 12.33 -8.86
N GLU A 184 22.10 13.33 -8.53
CA GLU A 184 22.21 14.05 -7.25
C GLU A 184 21.72 13.21 -6.06
N VAL A 185 20.72 12.36 -6.25
CA VAL A 185 20.30 11.38 -5.25
C VAL A 185 21.48 10.50 -4.82
N VAL A 186 22.22 9.96 -5.79
CA VAL A 186 23.40 9.13 -5.52
C VAL A 186 24.56 9.95 -4.95
N ARG A 187 24.86 11.11 -5.56
CA ARG A 187 25.97 11.98 -5.14
C ARG A 187 25.82 12.48 -3.70
N SER A 188 24.59 12.76 -3.29
CA SER A 188 24.29 13.24 -1.94
C SER A 188 24.25 12.14 -0.87
N GLY A 189 24.45 10.87 -1.25
CA GLY A 189 24.50 9.74 -0.33
C GLY A 189 23.13 9.27 0.17
N ARG A 190 22.02 9.75 -0.43
CA ARG A 190 20.66 9.30 -0.08
C ARG A 190 20.43 7.85 -0.48
N MET A 191 21.08 7.41 -1.56
CA MET A 191 21.06 6.05 -2.07
C MET A 191 22.41 5.71 -2.68
N THR A 192 22.76 4.43 -2.69
CA THR A 192 23.84 3.92 -3.54
C THR A 192 23.40 3.88 -5.01
N GLN A 193 24.35 3.79 -5.94
CA GLN A 193 24.04 3.64 -7.37
C GLN A 193 23.18 2.40 -7.63
N GLU A 194 23.52 1.25 -7.01
CA GLU A 194 22.77 0.00 -7.19
C GLU A 194 21.32 0.11 -6.69
N GLN A 195 21.11 0.77 -5.54
CA GLN A 195 19.76 1.03 -5.02
C GLN A 195 18.97 1.96 -5.95
N TRP A 196 19.60 3.03 -6.45
CA TRP A 196 18.95 3.95 -7.38
C TRP A 196 18.54 3.23 -8.66
N ASP A 197 19.46 2.52 -9.30
CA ASP A 197 19.23 1.82 -10.57
C ASP A 197 18.11 0.77 -10.42
N PHE A 198 18.08 0.06 -9.30
CA PHE A 198 17.01 -0.89 -8.98
C PHE A 198 15.66 -0.19 -8.84
N CYS A 199 15.57 0.83 -7.99
CA CYS A 199 14.32 1.54 -7.72
C CYS A 199 13.81 2.29 -8.96
N GLU A 200 14.67 2.97 -9.71
CA GLU A 200 14.32 3.66 -10.96
C GLU A 200 13.72 2.70 -11.99
N LYS A 201 14.38 1.54 -12.18
CA LYS A 201 13.88 0.49 -13.07
C LYS A 201 12.50 -0.01 -12.61
N LYS A 202 12.34 -0.31 -11.31
CA LYS A 202 11.05 -0.78 -10.77
C LYS A 202 9.95 0.27 -10.83
N THR A 203 10.27 1.54 -10.63
CA THR A 203 9.35 2.67 -10.83
C THR A 203 8.81 2.71 -12.26
N LEU A 204 9.69 2.58 -13.26
CA LEU A 204 9.28 2.58 -14.68
C LEU A 204 8.45 1.33 -15.03
N GLU A 205 8.84 0.14 -14.57
CA GLU A 205 8.10 -1.11 -14.77
C GLU A 205 6.69 -1.05 -14.14
N LEU A 206 6.60 -0.62 -12.87
CA LEU A 206 5.33 -0.44 -12.16
C LEU A 206 4.42 0.55 -12.88
N PHE A 207 4.96 1.68 -13.35
CA PHE A 207 4.17 2.72 -13.97
C PHE A 207 3.66 2.31 -15.35
N ALA A 208 4.51 1.68 -16.16
CA ALA A 208 4.11 1.14 -17.46
C ALA A 208 3.00 0.09 -17.30
N PHE A 209 3.14 -0.83 -16.34
CA PHE A 209 2.10 -1.81 -16.03
C PHE A 209 0.81 -1.14 -15.54
N GLY A 210 0.91 -0.16 -14.65
CA GLY A 210 -0.22 0.63 -14.16
C GLY A 210 -0.97 1.35 -15.29
N GLN A 211 -0.24 1.94 -16.24
CA GLN A 211 -0.81 2.56 -17.44
C GLN A 211 -1.55 1.56 -18.31
N GLU A 212 -1.00 0.36 -18.52
CA GLU A 212 -1.65 -0.70 -19.28
C GLU A 212 -2.97 -1.13 -18.63
N GLN A 213 -2.97 -1.37 -17.32
CA GLN A 213 -4.17 -1.79 -16.59
C GLN A 213 -5.23 -0.68 -16.55
N ALA A 214 -4.81 0.57 -16.33
CA ALA A 214 -5.71 1.73 -16.35
C ALA A 214 -6.38 1.90 -17.73
N ALA A 215 -5.61 1.74 -18.81
CA ALA A 215 -6.13 1.87 -20.17
C ALA A 215 -7.25 0.85 -20.48
N LYS A 216 -7.13 -0.39 -19.97
CA LYS A 216 -8.18 -1.43 -20.08
C LYS A 216 -9.52 -1.01 -19.44
N ARG A 217 -9.50 0.00 -18.57
CA ARG A 217 -10.64 0.47 -17.78
C ARG A 217 -11.09 1.88 -18.16
N GLY A 218 -10.63 2.40 -19.30
CA GLY A 218 -11.00 3.74 -19.80
C GLY A 218 -10.32 4.88 -19.04
N LEU A 219 -9.23 4.58 -18.34
CA LEU A 219 -8.44 5.55 -17.57
C LEU A 219 -7.09 5.81 -18.21
N ILE A 220 -6.57 7.02 -18.02
CA ILE A 220 -5.17 7.37 -18.28
C ILE A 220 -4.51 7.57 -16.92
N LEU A 221 -3.49 6.75 -16.61
CA LEU A 221 -2.58 7.01 -15.49
C LEU A 221 -1.51 8.02 -15.92
N VAL A 222 -1.60 9.22 -15.37
CA VAL A 222 -0.91 10.42 -15.86
C VAL A 222 0.47 10.56 -15.24
N ASP A 223 0.50 10.48 -13.91
CA ASP A 223 1.69 10.44 -13.07
C ASP A 223 1.34 9.75 -11.74
N THR A 224 2.37 9.28 -11.05
CA THR A 224 2.24 8.69 -9.71
C THR A 224 3.53 8.88 -8.92
N LYS A 225 3.44 8.67 -7.61
CA LYS A 225 4.55 8.63 -6.68
C LYS A 225 4.69 7.24 -6.08
N TYR A 226 5.92 6.76 -5.95
CA TYR A 226 6.24 5.56 -5.16
C TYR A 226 7.23 5.88 -4.06
N GLU A 227 7.25 5.02 -3.05
CA GLU A 227 8.30 4.97 -2.04
C GLU A 227 8.86 3.57 -1.94
N PHE A 228 10.16 3.48 -1.67
CA PHE A 228 10.86 2.23 -1.42
C PHE A 228 11.52 2.28 -0.06
N GLY A 229 11.68 1.12 0.56
CA GLY A 229 12.41 0.97 1.81
C GLY A 229 13.19 -0.34 1.84
N VAL A 230 14.21 -0.37 2.69
CA VAL A 230 14.97 -1.59 2.98
C VAL A 230 14.33 -2.28 4.18
N ASP A 231 13.92 -3.53 4.01
CA ASP A 231 13.40 -4.37 5.09
C ASP A 231 14.48 -4.55 6.18
N ASP A 232 14.19 -4.10 7.40
CA ASP A 232 15.16 -4.08 8.50
C ASP A 232 15.65 -5.50 8.86
N ALA A 233 14.84 -6.54 8.59
CA ALA A 233 15.16 -7.91 8.92
C ALA A 233 15.98 -8.63 7.84
N THR A 234 15.76 -8.30 6.57
CA THR A 234 16.30 -9.07 5.43
C THR A 234 17.28 -8.29 4.57
N GLY A 235 17.26 -6.96 4.62
CA GLY A 235 18.01 -6.09 3.71
C GLY A 235 17.42 -5.99 2.30
N GLU A 236 16.25 -6.60 2.04
CA GLU A 236 15.57 -6.54 0.74
C GLU A 236 14.94 -5.15 0.50
N ILE A 237 15.04 -4.63 -0.73
CA ILE A 237 14.33 -3.41 -1.13
C ILE A 237 12.88 -3.79 -1.47
N LEU A 238 11.94 -3.18 -0.75
CA LEU A 238 10.50 -3.39 -0.93
C LEU A 238 9.82 -2.11 -1.43
N LEU A 239 8.79 -2.29 -2.26
CA LEU A 239 7.79 -1.26 -2.48
C LEU A 239 6.99 -1.08 -1.18
N ILE A 240 6.93 0.16 -0.70
CA ILE A 240 6.23 0.52 0.53
C ILE A 240 5.15 1.55 0.23
N ASP A 241 4.57 2.10 1.29
CA ASP A 241 3.59 3.18 1.25
C ASP A 241 2.26 2.78 0.57
N GLU A 242 1.71 3.62 -0.30
CA GLU A 242 0.54 3.34 -1.12
C GLU A 242 0.91 3.33 -2.61
N ILE A 243 0.10 2.68 -3.44
CA ILE A 243 0.36 2.56 -4.88
C ILE A 243 -0.92 2.83 -5.68
N HIS A 244 -0.80 3.71 -6.67
CA HIS A 244 -1.81 3.94 -7.73
C HIS A 244 -3.19 4.31 -7.17
N THR A 245 -3.20 5.03 -6.06
CA THR A 245 -4.41 5.53 -5.41
C THR A 245 -4.80 6.89 -5.96
N PRO A 246 -6.04 7.37 -5.72
CA PRO A 246 -6.42 8.73 -6.06
C PRO A 246 -5.62 9.83 -5.33
N ASP A 247 -4.94 9.51 -4.22
CA ASP A 247 -4.11 10.48 -3.49
C ASP A 247 -2.64 10.48 -3.95
N SER A 248 -2.14 9.34 -4.45
CA SER A 248 -0.76 9.17 -4.92
C SER A 248 -0.60 9.34 -6.44
N SER A 249 -1.70 9.36 -7.19
CA SER A 249 -1.69 9.38 -8.66
C SER A 249 -2.76 10.29 -9.27
N ARG A 250 -2.48 10.78 -10.48
CA ARG A 250 -3.46 11.48 -11.32
C ARG A 250 -4.06 10.53 -12.36
N TYR A 251 -5.38 10.53 -12.43
CA TYR A 251 -6.15 9.75 -13.39
C TYR A 251 -7.05 10.64 -14.24
N TRP A 252 -6.97 10.49 -15.57
CA TRP A 252 -7.91 11.13 -16.49
C TRP A 252 -8.83 10.11 -17.15
N LEU A 253 -9.99 10.58 -17.63
CA LEU A 253 -10.84 9.80 -18.51
C LEU A 253 -10.24 9.75 -19.91
N ALA A 254 -9.98 8.54 -20.40
CA ALA A 254 -9.31 8.34 -21.69
C ALA A 254 -10.14 8.88 -22.87
N ASP A 255 -11.45 8.62 -22.83
CA ASP A 255 -12.38 8.95 -23.91
C ASP A 255 -12.46 10.44 -24.25
N SER A 256 -12.32 11.33 -23.26
CA SER A 256 -12.44 12.76 -23.48
C SER A 256 -11.09 13.45 -23.71
N TYR A 257 -9.96 12.76 -23.50
CA TYR A 257 -8.63 13.36 -23.55
C TYR A 257 -8.32 14.03 -24.91
N GLU A 258 -8.40 13.30 -26.02
CA GLU A 258 -8.03 13.83 -27.34
C GLU A 258 -8.92 15.01 -27.77
N GLN A 259 -10.24 14.89 -27.56
CA GLN A 259 -11.18 15.98 -27.87
C GLN A 259 -10.87 17.22 -27.03
N ARG A 260 -10.66 17.06 -25.71
CA ARG A 260 -10.38 18.19 -24.83
C ARG A 260 -9.04 18.84 -25.17
N MET A 261 -8.03 18.05 -25.52
CA MET A 261 -6.75 18.56 -26.01
C MET A 261 -6.90 19.37 -27.31
N ALA A 262 -7.70 18.89 -28.27
CA ALA A 262 -7.98 19.60 -29.51
C ALA A 262 -8.74 20.92 -29.28
N GLU A 263 -9.60 20.97 -28.26
CA GLU A 263 -10.33 22.17 -27.84
C GLU A 263 -9.52 23.10 -26.93
N GLY A 264 -8.27 22.76 -26.59
CA GLY A 264 -7.44 23.52 -25.65
C GLY A 264 -7.95 23.51 -24.21
N LYS A 265 -8.75 22.50 -23.84
CA LYS A 265 -9.30 22.32 -22.48
C LYS A 265 -8.44 21.33 -21.69
N SER A 266 -8.36 21.54 -20.38
CA SER A 266 -7.75 20.55 -19.47
C SER A 266 -8.46 19.21 -19.56
N PRO A 267 -7.75 18.06 -19.55
CA PRO A 267 -8.35 16.74 -19.49
C PRO A 267 -9.34 16.60 -18.34
N GLU A 268 -10.30 15.69 -18.51
CA GLU A 268 -11.28 15.40 -17.48
C GLU A 268 -10.67 14.53 -16.39
N ASN A 269 -10.72 15.03 -15.16
CA ASN A 269 -10.08 14.46 -14.00
C ASN A 269 -11.12 13.96 -12.99
N ILE A 270 -10.83 12.81 -12.36
CA ILE A 270 -11.66 12.20 -11.32
C ILE A 270 -11.17 12.58 -9.92
N ASP A 271 -9.96 13.15 -9.80
CA ASP A 271 -9.32 13.45 -8.52
C ASP A 271 -9.89 14.67 -7.76
N LYS A 272 -9.24 14.99 -6.65
CA LYS A 272 -9.60 16.06 -5.69
C LYS A 272 -9.45 17.50 -6.20
N GLU A 273 -9.08 17.73 -7.46
CA GLU A 273 -8.83 19.09 -7.95
C GLU A 273 -10.08 19.99 -7.87
N PHE A 274 -11.29 19.45 -8.01
CA PHE A 274 -12.51 20.25 -7.88
C PHE A 274 -12.75 20.75 -6.44
N LEU A 275 -12.34 20.00 -5.41
CA LEU A 275 -12.38 20.49 -4.03
C LEU A 275 -11.43 21.69 -3.87
N ARG A 276 -10.23 21.61 -4.45
CA ARG A 276 -9.25 22.71 -4.42
C ARG A 276 -9.75 23.96 -5.13
N LEU A 277 -10.38 23.78 -6.29
CA LEU A 277 -10.98 24.88 -7.06
C LEU A 277 -12.09 25.54 -6.27
N TRP A 278 -12.98 24.76 -5.64
CA TRP A 278 -14.04 25.30 -4.78
C TRP A 278 -13.46 26.19 -3.67
N PHE A 279 -12.44 25.72 -2.92
CA PHE A 279 -11.82 26.57 -1.89
C PHE A 279 -11.18 27.84 -2.46
N LYS A 280 -10.46 27.76 -3.58
CA LYS A 280 -9.86 28.95 -4.23
C LYS A 280 -10.89 29.97 -4.73
N GLU A 281 -12.10 29.52 -5.07
CA GLU A 281 -13.18 30.39 -5.52
C GLU A 281 -13.93 31.05 -4.35
N HIS A 282 -13.86 30.47 -3.14
CA HIS A 282 -14.67 30.87 -1.99
C HIS A 282 -13.85 31.47 -0.82
N CYS A 283 -12.51 31.37 -0.85
CA CYS A 283 -11.61 31.93 0.16
C CYS A 283 -10.17 32.07 -0.39
N ASP A 284 -9.29 32.72 0.37
CA ASP A 284 -7.84 32.58 0.19
C ASP A 284 -7.33 31.45 1.10
N PRO A 285 -7.16 30.22 0.59
CA PRO A 285 -6.87 29.08 1.44
C PRO A 285 -5.50 29.16 2.13
N TYR A 286 -4.59 30.01 1.62
CA TYR A 286 -3.24 30.18 2.17
C TYR A 286 -3.20 31.23 3.28
N ASN A 287 -4.01 32.29 3.17
CA ASN A 287 -3.91 33.45 4.07
C ASN A 287 -5.09 33.57 5.04
N ASP A 288 -6.27 33.02 4.71
CA ASP A 288 -7.44 33.18 5.57
C ASP A 288 -7.31 32.37 6.87
N ALA A 289 -7.54 33.01 8.01
CA ALA A 289 -7.41 32.36 9.32
C ALA A 289 -8.38 31.17 9.48
N VAL A 290 -9.58 31.27 8.93
CA VAL A 290 -10.64 30.25 8.99
C VAL A 290 -11.11 29.95 7.57
N LEU A 291 -11.17 28.68 7.21
CA LEU A 291 -11.72 28.24 5.92
C LEU A 291 -13.24 28.04 6.03
N PRO A 292 -14.01 28.31 4.96
CA PRO A 292 -15.41 27.92 4.92
C PRO A 292 -15.54 26.39 4.96
N GLU A 293 -16.63 25.87 5.53
CA GLU A 293 -16.90 24.45 5.47
C GLU A 293 -17.24 24.01 4.04
N ALA A 294 -16.67 22.90 3.59
CA ALA A 294 -17.00 22.31 2.31
C ALA A 294 -18.49 21.87 2.30
N PRO A 295 -19.28 22.23 1.26
CA PRO A 295 -20.67 21.79 1.14
C PRO A 295 -20.80 20.28 1.21
N LYS A 296 -21.87 19.78 1.82
CA LYS A 296 -22.08 18.33 1.98
C LYS A 296 -22.11 17.62 0.64
N GLU A 297 -22.73 18.21 -0.37
CA GLU A 297 -22.84 17.69 -1.71
C GLU A 297 -21.46 17.59 -2.38
N LEU A 298 -20.58 18.55 -2.11
CA LEU A 298 -19.19 18.55 -2.59
C LEU A 298 -18.39 17.39 -1.96
N VAL A 299 -18.57 17.15 -0.66
CA VAL A 299 -17.93 16.06 0.07
C VAL A 299 -18.47 14.69 -0.38
N SER A 300 -19.79 14.56 -0.55
CA SER A 300 -20.43 13.34 -1.05
C SER A 300 -20.00 13.01 -2.48
N GLU A 301 -19.94 14.02 -3.35
CA GLU A 301 -19.43 13.85 -4.73
C GLU A 301 -17.95 13.45 -4.73
N LEU A 302 -17.14 13.99 -3.81
CA LEU A 302 -15.74 13.57 -3.67
C LEU A 302 -15.66 12.10 -3.27
N SER A 303 -16.36 11.68 -2.22
CA SER A 303 -16.43 10.27 -1.81
C SER A 303 -16.87 9.37 -2.97
N ARG A 304 -17.92 9.77 -3.71
CA ARG A 304 -18.40 9.04 -4.90
C ARG A 304 -17.31 8.90 -5.95
N ARG A 305 -16.53 9.94 -6.25
CA ARG A 305 -15.43 9.88 -7.22
C ARG A 305 -14.27 9.01 -6.77
N TYR A 306 -13.92 9.01 -5.49
CA TYR A 306 -12.97 8.05 -4.92
C TYR A 306 -13.47 6.60 -5.16
N ILE A 307 -14.74 6.33 -4.86
CA ILE A 307 -15.36 5.03 -5.09
C ILE A 307 -15.38 4.67 -6.58
N LEU A 308 -15.76 5.60 -7.46
CA LEU A 308 -15.74 5.42 -8.91
C LEU A 308 -14.36 5.01 -9.40
N LEU A 309 -13.32 5.72 -8.95
CA LEU A 309 -11.95 5.43 -9.35
C LEU A 309 -11.49 4.05 -8.84
N TYR A 310 -11.84 3.68 -7.60
CA TYR A 310 -11.62 2.32 -7.08
C TYR A 310 -12.30 1.25 -7.96
N GLU A 311 -13.56 1.44 -8.32
CA GLU A 311 -14.30 0.45 -9.11
C GLU A 311 -13.75 0.34 -10.54
N LEU A 312 -13.32 1.47 -11.13
CA LEU A 312 -12.69 1.48 -12.45
C LEU A 312 -11.33 0.78 -12.41
N ILE A 313 -10.47 1.14 -11.45
CA ILE A 313 -9.13 0.55 -11.29
C ILE A 313 -9.23 -0.97 -11.07
N THR A 314 -9.99 -1.39 -10.07
CA THR A 314 -10.01 -2.79 -9.62
C THR A 314 -10.97 -3.66 -10.43
N GLY A 315 -11.91 -3.05 -11.16
CA GLY A 315 -13.04 -3.74 -11.79
C GLY A 315 -14.04 -4.34 -10.78
N SER A 316 -13.88 -4.06 -9.48
CA SER A 316 -14.69 -4.62 -8.40
C SER A 316 -15.65 -3.58 -7.85
N LYS A 317 -16.86 -4.00 -7.46
CA LYS A 317 -17.84 -3.09 -6.84
C LYS A 317 -17.44 -2.76 -5.40
N PHE A 318 -17.61 -1.51 -5.01
CA PHE A 318 -17.34 -1.06 -3.66
C PHE A 318 -18.33 -1.68 -2.68
N GLN A 319 -17.80 -2.22 -1.57
CA GLN A 319 -18.60 -2.83 -0.52
C GLN A 319 -18.71 -1.86 0.65
N PHE A 320 -19.92 -1.37 0.90
CA PHE A 320 -20.20 -0.53 2.06
C PHE A 320 -20.18 -1.37 3.35
N PRO A 321 -19.68 -0.81 4.47
CA PRO A 321 -19.88 -1.44 5.77
C PRO A 321 -21.37 -1.44 6.16
N ALA A 322 -21.70 -2.15 7.24
CA ALA A 322 -23.07 -2.16 7.76
C ALA A 322 -23.52 -0.73 8.11
N ALA A 323 -24.81 -0.42 7.97
CA ALA A 323 -25.33 0.94 8.17
C ALA A 323 -25.15 1.47 9.61
N ASP A 324 -25.11 0.57 10.60
CA ASP A 324 -24.88 0.86 12.01
C ASP A 324 -23.40 0.76 12.42
N SER A 325 -22.51 0.50 11.46
CA SER A 325 -21.07 0.42 11.70
C SER A 325 -20.50 1.68 12.33
N LYS A 326 -19.52 1.46 13.20
CA LYS A 326 -18.66 2.50 13.77
C LYS A 326 -17.24 2.22 13.28
N PRO A 327 -16.70 2.99 12.33
CA PRO A 327 -15.40 2.72 11.74
C PRO A 327 -14.27 2.56 12.75
N GLU A 328 -14.31 3.32 13.85
CA GLU A 328 -13.34 3.23 14.94
C GLU A 328 -13.42 1.90 15.68
N ASP A 329 -14.63 1.43 16.01
CA ASP A 329 -14.85 0.15 16.69
C ASP A 329 -14.45 -1.02 15.77
N GLU A 330 -14.78 -0.94 14.48
CA GLU A 330 -14.37 -1.93 13.47
C GLU A 330 -12.86 -2.00 13.30
N LEU A 331 -12.18 -0.85 13.29
CA LEU A 331 -10.73 -0.77 13.24
C LEU A 331 -10.11 -1.44 14.47
N VAL A 332 -10.56 -1.08 15.67
CA VAL A 332 -10.06 -1.65 16.93
C VAL A 332 -10.23 -3.17 16.93
N GLU A 333 -11.41 -3.67 16.56
CA GLU A 333 -11.67 -5.11 16.53
C GLU A 333 -10.85 -5.84 15.46
N GLY A 334 -10.69 -5.23 14.28
CA GLY A 334 -9.85 -5.76 13.21
C GLY A 334 -8.38 -5.87 13.62
N VAL A 335 -7.85 -4.83 14.26
CA VAL A 335 -6.48 -4.79 14.81
C VAL A 335 -6.31 -5.81 15.94
N ARG A 336 -7.28 -5.90 16.86
CA ARG A 336 -7.28 -6.89 17.94
C ARG A 336 -7.14 -8.31 17.39
N LYS A 337 -7.97 -8.68 16.42
CA LYS A 337 -7.94 -10.03 15.79
C LYS A 337 -6.64 -10.33 15.07
N ALA A 338 -6.06 -9.33 14.41
CA ALA A 338 -4.86 -9.52 13.61
C ALA A 338 -3.57 -9.56 14.44
N LEU A 339 -3.52 -8.82 15.54
CA LEU A 339 -2.29 -8.65 16.33
C LEU A 339 -2.27 -9.47 17.63
N LEU A 340 -3.43 -9.88 18.14
CA LEU A 340 -3.51 -10.71 19.34
C LEU A 340 -3.79 -12.16 18.96
N PRO A 341 -3.13 -13.13 19.60
CA PRO A 341 -3.43 -14.54 19.38
C PRO A 341 -4.87 -14.86 19.79
N ASN A 342 -5.64 -15.50 18.89
CA ASN A 342 -6.97 -16.01 19.24
C ASN A 342 -6.89 -16.88 20.50
N ALA A 343 -7.69 -16.60 21.52
CA ALA A 343 -7.71 -17.35 22.77
C ALA A 343 -7.94 -18.87 22.56
N GLU A 344 -8.53 -19.28 21.44
CA GLU A 344 -8.70 -20.68 21.05
C GLU A 344 -7.40 -21.38 20.66
N SER A 345 -6.42 -20.70 20.06
CA SER A 345 -5.12 -21.32 19.72
C SER A 345 -4.30 -21.63 20.98
N HIS A 346 -4.42 -20.79 22.01
CA HIS A 346 -3.86 -21.06 23.33
C HIS A 346 -4.65 -22.08 24.15
N ARG A 347 -5.99 -22.13 24.04
CA ARG A 347 -6.79 -23.19 24.68
C ARG A 347 -6.55 -24.57 24.05
N ALA A 348 -6.39 -24.67 22.73
CA ALA A 348 -6.00 -25.92 22.09
C ALA A 348 -4.60 -26.38 22.52
N THR A 349 -3.66 -25.44 22.73
CA THR A 349 -2.31 -25.74 23.20
C THR A 349 -2.27 -26.13 24.70
N LEU A 350 -3.16 -25.55 25.52
CA LEU A 350 -3.28 -25.85 26.96
C LEU A 350 -4.17 -27.06 27.28
N GLN A 351 -5.21 -27.33 26.49
CA GLN A 351 -6.05 -28.51 26.65
C GLN A 351 -5.39 -29.77 26.08
N THR A 352 -4.58 -29.68 25.03
CA THR A 352 -3.78 -30.84 24.57
C THR A 352 -2.65 -31.20 25.55
N THR A 353 -2.17 -30.23 26.35
CA THR A 353 -1.19 -30.47 27.41
C THR A 353 -1.82 -30.90 28.75
N SER A 354 -3.07 -30.52 29.07
CA SER A 354 -3.77 -30.99 30.27
C SER A 354 -4.53 -32.31 30.05
N ALA A 355 -5.05 -32.59 28.86
CA ALA A 355 -5.74 -33.85 28.54
C ALA A 355 -4.81 -35.06 28.38
N ARG A 356 -3.48 -34.86 28.37
CA ARG A 356 -2.48 -35.94 28.37
C ARG A 356 -1.89 -36.28 29.76
N ARG A 357 -2.43 -35.71 30.84
CA ARG A 357 -2.11 -36.10 32.23
C ARG A 357 -3.33 -36.69 32.94
N GLY A 358 -3.86 -37.78 32.42
CA GLY A 358 -4.93 -38.52 33.07
C GLY A 358 -5.27 -39.78 32.30
N GLY A 359 -4.51 -40.86 32.51
CA GLY A 359 -4.80 -42.16 31.90
C GLY A 359 -3.62 -43.11 31.86
N GLN A 360 -3.52 -43.93 32.91
CA GLN A 360 -3.00 -45.31 33.01
C GLN A 360 -1.85 -45.83 32.10
N HIS A 361 -0.91 -46.46 32.81
CA HIS A 361 0.11 -47.44 32.41
C HIS A 361 -0.01 -48.15 31.04
N GLY A 362 1.11 -48.17 30.28
CA GLY A 362 1.41 -49.24 29.32
C GLY A 362 2.30 -48.88 28.12
N ASN A 363 3.54 -49.39 28.14
CA ASN A 363 4.50 -49.65 27.03
C ASN A 363 5.31 -48.47 26.37
N PRO A 364 6.65 -48.59 26.17
CA PRO A 364 7.49 -47.45 25.79
C PRO A 364 8.08 -47.57 24.37
N HIS A 365 7.33 -47.28 23.30
CA HIS A 365 7.93 -47.02 21.98
C HIS A 365 6.96 -46.21 21.10
N GLN A 366 7.14 -44.89 20.96
CA GLN A 366 6.58 -44.11 19.85
C GLN A 366 7.19 -42.70 19.75
N SER A 367 7.72 -42.39 18.57
CA SER A 367 8.09 -41.04 18.10
C SER A 367 6.85 -40.31 17.57
N VAL A 368 6.73 -39.00 17.82
CA VAL A 368 5.60 -38.17 17.36
C VAL A 368 6.09 -37.16 16.33
N ALA A 369 5.52 -37.19 15.12
CA ALA A 369 5.70 -36.19 14.08
C ALA A 369 4.45 -35.30 14.01
N GLN A 370 4.63 -33.99 13.79
CA GLN A 370 3.55 -33.01 13.64
C GLN A 370 3.86 -32.15 12.40
N GLU A 371 2.90 -32.04 11.48
CA GLU A 371 2.95 -31.19 10.27
C GLU A 371 2.32 -29.83 10.58
N VAL A 372 3.05 -28.74 10.36
CA VAL A 372 2.54 -27.37 10.27
C VAL A 372 3.38 -26.64 9.23
N ASP A 373 2.76 -26.08 8.19
CA ASP A 373 3.35 -25.21 7.15
C ASP A 373 4.73 -25.64 6.62
N ASP A 374 4.77 -26.61 5.70
CA ASP A 374 5.94 -27.06 4.90
C ASP A 374 7.27 -27.26 5.65
N VAL A 375 7.22 -27.41 6.98
CA VAL A 375 8.37 -27.64 7.86
C VAL A 375 8.04 -28.74 8.85
N LEU A 376 8.80 -29.85 8.76
CA LEU A 376 8.65 -31.01 9.62
C LEU A 376 9.57 -30.91 10.84
N TYR A 377 8.98 -30.90 12.04
CA TYR A 377 9.72 -30.93 13.30
C TYR A 377 9.81 -32.36 13.84
N VAL A 378 11.02 -32.94 13.84
CA VAL A 378 11.27 -34.25 14.45
C VAL A 378 11.98 -34.07 15.80
N LYS A 379 11.32 -34.47 16.89
CA LYS A 379 11.88 -34.46 18.24
C LYS A 379 12.28 -35.88 18.64
N ASP A 380 13.59 -36.14 18.70
CA ASP A 380 14.10 -37.39 19.26
C ASP A 380 14.03 -37.33 20.80
N LEU A 381 13.38 -38.33 21.41
CA LEU A 381 13.11 -38.38 22.85
C LEU A 381 14.15 -39.19 23.63
N ASN A 382 15.24 -39.65 23.00
CA ASN A 382 16.25 -40.48 23.67
C ASN A 382 17.67 -39.88 23.61
N LYS A 383 17.97 -38.99 24.57
CA LYS A 383 19.16 -38.97 25.45
C LYS A 383 19.28 -37.60 26.11
N LYS A 384 19.68 -37.60 27.39
CA LYS A 384 20.07 -36.39 28.11
C LYS A 384 21.17 -35.68 27.31
N SER A 385 20.90 -34.44 26.90
CA SER A 385 21.74 -33.49 26.15
C SER A 385 21.54 -33.43 24.62
N ARG A 386 20.99 -32.29 24.19
CA ARG A 386 20.82 -31.71 22.83
C ARG A 386 19.68 -32.26 21.97
N THR A 387 18.58 -31.50 21.95
CA THR A 387 17.58 -31.49 20.88
C THR A 387 18.25 -31.05 19.57
N ARG A 388 18.18 -31.85 18.51
CA ARG A 388 18.50 -31.42 17.14
C ARG A 388 17.19 -31.15 16.41
N ILE A 389 17.06 -29.94 15.86
CA ILE A 389 15.96 -29.57 14.98
C ILE A 389 16.51 -29.71 13.55
N ILE A 390 15.87 -30.53 12.73
CA ILE A 390 16.19 -30.67 11.30
C ILE A 390 15.08 -29.96 10.55
N ILE A 391 15.44 -28.94 9.77
CA ILE A 391 14.51 -28.20 8.91
C ILE A 391 14.74 -28.70 7.48
N LEU A 392 13.73 -29.32 6.88
CA LEU A 392 13.73 -29.67 5.45
C LEU A 392 12.69 -28.78 4.77
N ARG A 393 13.12 -27.97 3.79
CA ARG A 393 12.20 -27.30 2.85
C ARG A 393 12.16 -28.15 1.58
N THR A 394 10.97 -28.57 1.17
CA THR A 394 10.77 -29.30 -0.10
C THR A 394 9.79 -28.53 -0.96
N SER A 395 10.03 -28.46 -2.27
CA SER A 395 9.11 -27.87 -3.25
C SER A 395 8.04 -28.85 -3.75
N CYS A 396 7.97 -30.09 -3.20
CA CYS A 396 7.00 -31.10 -3.61
C CYS A 396 6.54 -31.98 -2.41
N PRO A 397 5.23 -31.98 -2.06
CA PRO A 397 4.73 -32.63 -0.84
C PRO A 397 4.75 -34.17 -0.84
N LEU A 398 4.96 -34.83 -1.98
CA LEU A 398 5.00 -36.30 -2.07
C LEU A 398 6.35 -36.91 -1.65
N ASP A 399 7.46 -36.16 -1.73
CA ASP A 399 8.80 -36.67 -1.40
C ASP A 399 9.13 -36.60 0.10
N ALA A 400 8.52 -35.66 0.82
CA ALA A 400 8.83 -35.42 2.24
C ALA A 400 8.58 -36.66 3.12
N ARG A 401 7.53 -37.46 2.83
CA ARG A 401 7.20 -38.66 3.61
C ARG A 401 8.20 -39.81 3.42
N GLN A 402 8.75 -39.95 2.22
CA GLN A 402 9.76 -40.97 1.92
C GLN A 402 11.09 -40.63 2.59
N MET A 403 11.52 -39.36 2.50
CA MET A 403 12.74 -38.85 3.13
C MET A 403 12.72 -38.97 4.66
N VAL A 404 11.57 -38.72 5.30
CA VAL A 404 11.39 -38.91 6.75
C VAL A 404 11.57 -40.38 7.13
N LYS A 405 11.03 -41.31 6.34
CA LYS A 405 11.11 -42.75 6.62
C LYS A 405 12.56 -43.26 6.52
N GLU A 406 13.32 -42.76 5.55
CA GLU A 406 14.74 -43.09 5.37
C GLU A 406 15.63 -42.47 6.44
N ALA A 407 15.39 -41.20 6.82
CA ALA A 407 16.13 -40.51 7.88
C ALA A 407 15.94 -41.17 9.26
N MET A 408 14.76 -41.73 9.53
CA MET A 408 14.49 -42.48 10.76
C MET A 408 15.14 -43.86 10.79
N GLN A 409 15.46 -44.44 9.63
CA GLN A 409 16.10 -45.76 9.53
C GLN A 409 17.65 -45.68 9.53
N ASN A 410 18.24 -44.53 9.20
CA ASN A 410 19.70 -44.35 9.12
C ASN A 410 20.18 -43.03 9.77
N PRO A 411 20.32 -42.97 11.10
CA PRO A 411 20.65 -41.73 11.84
C PRO A 411 22.02 -41.13 11.52
N SER A 412 22.91 -41.87 10.84
CA SER A 412 24.24 -41.42 10.42
C SER A 412 24.23 -40.51 9.19
N ILE A 413 23.10 -40.39 8.47
CA ILE A 413 23.00 -39.59 7.23
C ILE A 413 22.78 -38.10 7.51
N VAL A 414 22.32 -37.72 8.71
CA VAL A 414 22.10 -36.31 9.06
C VAL A 414 23.28 -35.77 9.87
N ARG A 415 24.40 -35.51 9.19
CA ARG A 415 25.49 -34.70 9.75
C ARG A 415 25.99 -33.69 8.73
N ALA A 416 25.83 -32.42 9.12
CA ALA A 416 26.29 -31.20 8.46
C ALA A 416 25.54 -30.84 7.17
N GLY A 417 24.98 -29.63 7.16
CA GLY A 417 24.55 -28.98 5.94
C GLY A 417 25.72 -28.89 4.97
N LYS A 418 25.62 -29.65 3.90
CA LYS A 418 26.13 -29.25 2.59
C LYS A 418 24.94 -29.29 1.66
N MET A 419 24.68 -28.14 1.02
CA MET A 419 23.89 -28.08 -0.21
C MET A 419 24.35 -29.19 -1.14
N VAL A 420 23.39 -29.95 -1.67
CA VAL A 420 23.58 -30.67 -2.92
C VAL A 420 22.39 -30.28 -3.79
N GLU A 421 22.64 -29.34 -4.69
CA GLU A 421 21.84 -29.23 -5.92
C GLU A 421 21.90 -30.57 -6.64
N LYS A 422 20.72 -31.06 -7.04
CA LYS A 422 20.51 -31.72 -8.32
C LYS A 422 19.05 -31.66 -8.72
#